data_AF-A0A2H5V0Q1-F1
#
_entry.id   AF-A0A2H5V0Q1-F1
#
_cell.length_a   1.000
_cell.length_b   1.000
_cell.length_c   1.000
_cell.angle_alpha   90.00
_cell.angle_beta   90.00
_cell.angle_gamma   90.00
#
_symmetry.space_group_name_H-M   'P 1'
#
loop_
_entity.id
_entity.type
_entity.pdbx_description
1 polymer ?
#
loop_
_entity_poly.entity_id
_entity_poly.type
_entity_poly.pdbx_seq_one_letter_code
_entity_poly.pdbx_strand_id
1 'polypeptide(L)' 'MKTLLALITVAWVSLIGVLIAISTIILPLTQGVESSPTAGLLRVALSLALFAAWLVWLFELALFASLKSRQGRDG' A
#
# COMPACT_ATOMS: atom_id res chain seq x y z
N MET A 1 6.41 -22.65 6.54
CA MET A 1 5.00 -22.31 6.22
C MET A 1 4.44 -21.16 7.05
N LYS A 2 4.58 -21.14 8.39
CA LYS A 2 4.03 -20.07 9.25
C LYS A 2 4.47 -18.65 8.86
N THR A 3 5.74 -18.48 8.50
CA THR A 3 6.33 -17.18 8.13
C THR A 3 5.81 -16.64 6.80
N LEU A 4 5.58 -17.51 5.82
CA LEU A 4 5.00 -17.14 4.53
C LEU A 4 3.55 -16.67 4.69
N LEU A 5 2.77 -17.41 5.49
CA LEU A 5 1.39 -17.06 5.81
C LEU A 5 1.32 -15.69 6.50
N ALA A 6 2.19 -15.45 7.49
CA ALA A 6 2.25 -14.17 8.19
C ALA A 6 2.57 -12.99 7.25
N LEU A 7 3.52 -13.16 6.31
CA LEU A 7 3.85 -12.13 5.32
C LEU A 7 2.66 -11.80 4.40
N ILE A 8 1.93 -12.83 3.96
CA ILE A 8 0.71 -12.65 3.15
C ILE A 8 -0.35 -11.89 3.97
N THR A 9 -0.56 -12.27 5.24
CA THR A 9 -1.51 -11.58 6.11
C THR A 9 -1.11 -10.12 6.32
N VAL A 10 0.16 -9.83 6.55
CA VAL A 10 0.68 -8.47 6.71
C VAL A 10 0.48 -7.65 5.43
N ALA A 11 0.76 -8.22 4.26
CA ALA A 11 0.50 -7.58 2.97
C ALA A 11 -0.99 -7.22 2.81
N TRP A 12 -1.90 -8.14 3.13
CA TRP A 12 -3.35 -7.90 3.06
C TRP A 12 -3.83 -6.84 4.05
N VAL A 13 -3.40 -6.89 5.31
CA VAL A 13 -3.78 -5.89 6.31
C VAL A 13 -3.27 -4.50 5.91
N SER A 14 -2.03 -4.43 5.40
CA SER A 14 -1.48 -3.16 4.91
C SER A 14 -2.25 -2.61 3.71
N LEU A 15 -2.71 -3.48 2.78
CA LEU A 15 -3.54 -3.08 1.65
C LEU A 15 -4.85 -2.45 2.12
N ILE A 16 -5.53 -3.09 3.08
CA ILE A 16 -6.78 -2.55 3.65
C ILE A 16 -6.53 -1.16 4.24
N GLY A 17 -5.44 -0.97 4.99
CA GLY A 17 -5.08 0.32 5.55
C GLY A 17 -4.85 1.40 4.49
N VAL A 18 -4.14 1.06 3.41
CA VAL A 18 -3.91 1.99 2.29
C VAL A 18 -5.19 2.33 1.56
N LEU A 19 -6.09 1.37 1.33
CA LEU A 19 -7.38 1.62 0.70
C LEU A 19 -8.26 2.54 1.57
N ILE A 20 -8.24 2.37 2.89
CA ILE A 20 -8.95 3.26 3.82
C ILE A 20 -8.36 4.68 3.74
N ALA A 21 -7.04 4.81 3.77
CA ALA A 21 -6.38 6.12 3.68
C ALA A 21 -6.63 6.82 2.34
N ILE A 22 -6.59 6.08 1.22
CA ILE A 22 -6.97 6.62 -0.09
C ILE A 22 -8.44 7.06 -0.09
N SER A 23 -9.32 6.24 0.49
CA SER A 23 -10.75 6.56 0.58
C SER A 23 -10.99 7.84 1.36
N THR A 24 -10.32 8.05 2.51
CA THR A 24 -10.47 9.30 3.28
C THR A 24 -9.92 10.52 2.55
N ILE A 25 -8.87 10.37 1.75
CA ILE A 25 -8.33 11.44 0.90
C ILE A 25 -9.30 11.79 -0.24
N ILE A 26 -9.98 10.81 -0.84
CA ILE A 26 -10.87 11.03 -2.00
C ILE A 26 -12.30 11.38 -1.59
N LEU A 27 -12.77 10.96 -0.41
CA LEU A 27 -14.18 11.10 0.02
C LEU A 27 -14.75 12.54 -0.12
N PRO A 28 -14.02 13.62 0.20
CA PRO A 28 -14.55 14.98 0.02
C PRO A 28 -14.80 15.37 -1.44
N LEU A 29 -14.13 14.72 -2.40
CA LEU A 29 -14.37 14.93 -3.84
C LEU A 29 -15.72 14.36 -4.27
N THR A 30 -16.11 13.20 -3.73
CA THR A 30 -17.38 12.56 -4.08
C THR A 30 -18.57 13.24 -3.42
N GLN A 31 -18.33 13.94 -2.31
CA GLN A 31 -19.34 14.73 -1.61
C GLN A 31 -19.53 16.14 -2.19
N GLY A 32 -18.78 16.52 -3.24
CA GLY A 32 -18.90 17.84 -3.87
C GLY A 32 -18.51 19.00 -2.95
N VAL A 33 -17.75 18.72 -1.88
CA VAL A 33 -17.35 19.71 -0.87
C VAL A 33 -16.25 20.63 -1.41
N GLU A 34 -15.52 20.20 -2.44
CA GLU A 34 -14.45 20.98 -3.04
C GLU A 34 -14.86 21.63 -4.35
N SER A 35 -14.76 22.97 -4.40
CA SER A 35 -14.97 23.79 -5.59
C SER A 35 -13.68 24.02 -6.40
N SER A 36 -12.51 23.66 -5.85
CA SER A 36 -11.21 23.92 -6.48
C SER A 36 -10.68 22.70 -7.24
N PRO A 37 -10.53 22.76 -8.57
CA PRO A 37 -9.97 21.66 -9.36
C PRO A 37 -8.53 21.31 -8.98
N THR A 38 -7.76 22.27 -8.46
CA THR A 38 -6.39 22.04 -7.99
C THR A 38 -6.34 21.14 -6.75
N ALA A 39 -7.30 21.29 -5.83
CA ALA A 39 -7.38 20.45 -4.63
C ALA A 39 -7.71 19.00 -4.99
N GLY A 40 -8.60 18.79 -5.98
CA GLY A 40 -8.88 17.46 -6.52
C GLY A 40 -7.67 16.80 -7.18
N LEU A 41 -6.92 17.52 -8.01
CA LEU A 41 -5.68 17.01 -8.59
C LEU A 41 -4.64 16.64 -7.53
N LEU A 42 -4.49 17.46 -6.49
CA LEU A 42 -3.57 17.20 -5.39
C LEU A 42 -3.94 15.93 -4.61
N ARG A 43 -5.23 15.73 -4.32
CA ARG A 43 -5.73 14.51 -3.65
C ARG A 43 -5.48 13.27 -4.48
N VAL A 44 -5.76 13.32 -5.78
CA VAL A 44 -5.48 12.19 -6.69
C VAL A 44 -3.98 11.89 -6.73
N ALA A 45 -3.14 12.91 -6.82
CA ALA A 45 -1.68 12.76 -6.78
C ALA A 45 -1.20 12.15 -5.45
N LEU A 46 -1.76 12.58 -4.31
CA LEU A 46 -1.49 12.01 -2.99
C LEU A 46 -1.92 10.55 -2.89
N SER A 47 -3.10 10.19 -3.41
CA SER A 47 -3.57 8.80 -3.44
C SER A 47 -2.66 7.91 -4.30
N LEU A 48 -2.24 8.39 -5.47
CA LEU A 48 -1.27 7.70 -6.34
C LEU A 48 0.09 7.53 -5.65
N ALA A 49 0.60 8.58 -5.01
CA ALA A 49 1.86 8.53 -4.27
C ALA A 49 1.80 7.53 -3.10
N LEU A 50 0.69 7.52 -2.36
CA LEU A 50 0.48 6.57 -1.25
C LEU A 50 0.42 5.12 -1.75
N PHE A 51 -0.30 4.89 -2.86
CA PHE A 51 -0.36 3.56 -3.47
C PHE A 51 1.00 3.11 -4.02
N ALA A 52 1.74 4.00 -4.67
CA ALA A 52 3.09 3.71 -5.16
C ALA A 52 4.06 3.40 -4.01
N ALA A 53 4.02 4.18 -2.92
CA ALA A 53 4.82 3.91 -1.73
C ALA A 53 4.50 2.54 -1.13
N TRP A 54 3.22 2.15 -1.09
CA TRP A 54 2.82 0.82 -0.66
C TRP A 54 3.36 -0.29 -1.56
N LEU A 55 3.34 -0.12 -2.89
CA LEU A 55 3.91 -1.08 -3.84
C LEU A 55 5.42 -1.24 -3.66
N VAL A 56 6.16 -0.15 -3.46
CA VAL A 56 7.61 -0.18 -3.20
C VAL A 56 7.89 -0.95 -1.91
N TRP A 57 7.15 -0.65 -0.84
CA TRP A 57 7.28 -1.37 0.42
C TRP A 57 6.98 -2.87 0.28
N LEU A 58 5.94 -3.22 -0.48
CA LEU A 58 5.59 -4.63 -0.77
C LEU A 58 6.69 -5.33 -1.57
N PHE A 59 7.31 -4.64 -2.52
CA PHE A 59 8.40 -5.17 -3.32
C PHE A 59 9.64 -5.47 -2.46
N GLU A 60 10.02 -4.57 -1.55
CA GLU A 60 11.11 -4.83 -0.60
C GLU A 60 10.81 -6.00 0.34
N LEU A 61 9.57 -6.10 0.82
CA LEU A 61 9.13 -7.22 1.65
C LEU A 61 9.26 -8.56 0.90
N ALA A 62 8.91 -8.58 -0.38
CA ALA A 62 9.03 -9.76 -1.24
C ALA A 62 10.50 -10.15 -1.48
N LEU A 63 11.38 -9.17 -1.71
CA LEU A 63 12.82 -9.41 -1.85
C LEU A 63 13.41 -10.00 -0.56
N PHE A 64 13.07 -9.42 0.60
CA PHE A 64 13.53 -9.92 1.89
C PHE A 64 13.07 -11.36 2.15
N ALA A 65 11.79 -11.66 1.86
CA ALA A 65 11.26 -13.01 1.98
C ALA A 65 11.97 -14.01 1.05
N SER A 66 12.24 -13.60 -0.19
CA SER A 66 12.96 -14.41 -1.19
C SER A 66 14.38 -14.73 -0.74
N LEU A 67 15.15 -13.71 -0.32
CA LEU A 67 16.53 -13.89 0.18
C LEU A 67 16.57 -14.82 1.39
N LYS A 68 15.68 -14.61 2.37
CA LYS A 68 15.59 -15.45 3.57
C LYS A 68 15.25 -16.90 3.24
N SER A 69 14.39 -17.13 2.25
CA SER A 69 14.03 -18.49 1.83
C SER A 69 15.20 -19.27 1.23
N ARG A 70 16.11 -18.58 0.52
CA ARG A 70 17.32 -19.21 -0.07
C ARG A 70 18.33 -19.55 1.01
N GLN A 71 18.54 -18.64 1.96
CA GLN A 71 19.49 -18.82 3.04
C GLN A 71 19.12 -19.99 3.98
N GLY A 72 17.83 -20.28 4.15
CA GLY A 72 17.37 -21.46 4.90
C GLY A 72 17.40 -22.79 4.13
N ARG A 73 17.82 -22.80 2.85
CA ARG A 73 17.94 -24.00 2.02
C ARG A 73 19.38 -24.54 1.96
N ASP A 74 20.37 -23.70 2.23
CA ASP A 74 21.80 -24.04 2.14
C ASP A 74 22.46 -24.28 3.53
N GLY A 75 21.67 -24.26 4.61
CA GLY A 75 22.13 -24.43 6.00
C GLY A 75 21.63 -25.70 6.67
#